data_AF-A0A3B4A486-F1
#
_entry.id   AF-A0A3B4A486-F1
#
_cell.length_a   1.000
_cell.length_b   1.000
_cell.length_c   1.000
_cell.angle_alpha   90.00
_cell.angle_beta   90.00
_cell.angle_gamma   90.00
#
_symmetry.space_group_name_H-M   'P 1'
#
loop_
_entity.id
_entity.type
_entity.pdbx_description
1 polymer ?
#
loop_
_entity_poly.entity_id
_entity_poly.type
_entity_poly.pdbx_seq_one_letter_code
_entity_poly.pdbx_strand_id
1 'polypeptide(L)' 'MEMKKRITEELGGRKPAEVVELLLDSCLSADGELDGLSDDFSALEVLSLCNTGLKSLSKMPSLPKLKRVSNSADVLPTC' A
#
# COMPACT_ATOMS: atom_id res chain seq x y z
N MET A 1 6.27 -10.80 7.94
CA MET A 1 6.24 -9.40 8.42
C MET A 1 4.95 -8.79 7.90
N GLU A 2 4.05 -8.37 8.79
CA GLU A 2 2.74 -7.86 8.38
C GLU A 2 2.86 -6.48 7.70
N MET A 3 1.99 -6.25 6.73
CA MET A 3 1.97 -5.03 5.91
C MET A 3 1.75 -3.77 6.75
N LYS A 4 0.75 -3.80 7.63
CA LYS A 4 0.46 -2.71 8.59
C LYS A 4 1.64 -2.38 9.50
N LYS A 5 2.39 -3.41 9.93
CA LYS A 5 3.58 -3.22 10.76
C LYS A 5 4.67 -2.49 9.98
N ARG A 6 4.92 -2.90 8.73
CA ARG A 6 5.89 -2.23 7.86
C ARG A 6 5.54 -0.77 7.61
N ILE A 7 4.26 -0.45 7.38
CA ILE A 7 3.79 0.93 7.22
C ILE A 7 4.12 1.76 8.47
N THR A 8 3.90 1.20 9.66
CA THR A 8 4.18 1.89 10.93
C THR A 8 5.68 2.13 11.12
N GLU A 9 6.51 1.17 10.70
CA GLU A 9 7.96 1.27 10.73
C GLU A 9 8.49 2.29 9.70
N GLU A 10 7.93 2.34 8.49
CA GLU A 10 8.26 3.34 7.46
C GLU A 10 7.87 4.75 7.89
N LEU A 11 6.73 4.90 8.58
CA LEU A 11 6.32 6.18 9.16
C LEU A 11 7.35 6.66 10.18
N GLY A 12 7.93 5.77 10.99
CA GLY A 12 8.99 6.12 11.94
C GLY A 12 8.60 7.26 12.91
N GLY A 13 7.31 7.42 13.19
CA GLY A 13 6.76 8.54 13.99
C GLY A 13 6.41 9.81 13.20
N ARG A 14 6.62 9.84 11.88
CA ARG A 14 6.12 10.90 11.00
C ARG A 14 4.64 10.73 10.73
N LYS A 15 3.98 11.83 10.37
CA LYS A 15 2.56 11.80 10.02
C LYS A 15 2.37 11.15 8.65
N PRO A 16 1.38 10.25 8.47
CA PRO A 16 1.04 9.67 7.17
C PRO A 16 0.67 10.72 6.12
N ALA A 17 0.12 11.86 6.56
CA ALA A 17 -0.17 13.02 5.71
C ALA A 17 1.06 13.77 5.20
N GLU A 18 2.27 13.44 5.67
CA GLU A 18 3.54 14.01 5.17
C GLU A 18 4.33 12.98 4.35
N VAL A 19 3.85 11.74 4.28
CA VAL A 19 4.48 10.68 3.49
C VAL A 19 4.06 10.82 2.04
N VAL A 20 5.04 11.05 1.18
CA VAL A 20 4.84 11.20 -0.28
C VAL A 20 5.08 9.87 -1.00
N GLU A 21 5.98 9.05 -0.49
CA GLU A 21 6.36 7.78 -1.10
C GLU A 21 6.32 6.68 -0.03
N LEU A 22 5.63 5.58 -0.34
CA LEU A 22 5.49 4.45 0.57
C LEU A 22 5.84 3.15 -0.15
N LEU A 23 6.88 2.48 0.37
CA LEU A 23 7.45 1.27 -0.20
C LEU A 23 7.16 0.08 0.72
N LEU A 24 6.22 -0.78 0.30
CA LEU A 24 5.75 -1.93 1.07
C LEU A 24 6.19 -3.23 0.40
N ASP A 25 7.43 -3.30 -0.03
CA ASP A 25 7.97 -4.49 -0.69
C ASP A 25 8.18 -5.64 0.30
N SER A 26 7.94 -6.88 -0.14
CA SER A 26 8.10 -8.10 0.68
C SER A 26 7.28 -8.14 1.98
N CYS A 27 6.12 -7.48 2.00
CA CYS A 27 5.16 -7.62 3.08
C CYS A 27 4.34 -8.91 2.95
N LEU A 28 3.84 -9.45 4.05
CA LEU A 28 2.84 -10.52 4.02
C LEU A 28 1.45 -9.91 4.25
N SER A 29 0.62 -9.92 3.20
CA SER A 29 -0.82 -9.67 3.33
C SER A 29 -1.53 -10.89 3.93
N ALA A 30 -2.43 -10.68 4.90
CA ALA A 30 -3.07 -11.78 5.62
C ALA A 30 -4.01 -12.63 4.74
N ASP A 31 -4.84 -11.99 3.91
CA ASP A 31 -5.82 -12.66 3.04
C ASP A 31 -5.59 -12.37 1.54
N GLY A 32 -4.45 -11.77 1.21
CA GLY A 32 -4.27 -11.16 -0.11
C GLY A 32 -5.01 -9.82 -0.26
N GLU A 33 -5.38 -9.20 0.86
CA GLU A 33 -5.97 -7.86 0.92
C GLU A 33 -4.98 -6.82 1.46
N LEU A 34 -5.21 -5.56 1.10
CA LEU A 34 -4.46 -4.43 1.62
C LEU A 34 -4.88 -4.15 3.07
N ASP A 35 -3.91 -4.11 3.98
CA ASP A 35 -4.16 -3.81 5.39
C ASP A 35 -3.14 -2.79 5.94
N GLY A 36 -3.66 -1.79 6.66
CA GLY A 36 -2.86 -0.70 7.25
C GLY A 36 -2.69 0.54 6.39
N LEU A 37 -3.18 0.55 5.14
CA LEU A 37 -3.26 1.76 4.32
C LEU A 37 -4.64 2.39 4.49
N SER A 38 -4.70 3.68 4.81
CA SER A 38 -5.94 4.44 5.00
C SER A 38 -5.86 5.79 4.28
N ASP A 39 -6.96 6.55 4.30
CA ASP A 39 -7.07 7.90 3.71
C ASP A 39 -6.18 8.95 4.41
N ASP A 40 -5.55 8.58 5.53
CA ASP A 40 -4.52 9.35 6.23
C ASP A 40 -3.34 9.75 5.33
N PHE A 41 -3.05 8.96 4.30
CA PHE A 41 -1.96 9.15 3.34
C PHE A 41 -2.30 10.21 2.27
N SER A 42 -2.85 11.34 2.69
CA SER A 42 -3.32 12.41 1.79
C SER A 42 -2.21 13.08 0.95
N ALA A 43 -0.95 12.97 1.35
CA ALA A 43 0.20 13.45 0.59
C ALA A 43 0.86 12.40 -0.32
N LEU A 44 0.38 11.16 -0.29
CA LEU A 44 1.03 10.05 -0.97
C LEU A 44 0.89 10.19 -2.48
N GLU A 45 2.02 10.27 -3.17
CA GLU A 45 2.12 10.35 -4.63
C GLU A 45 2.56 9.00 -5.24
N VAL A 46 3.41 8.25 -4.52
CA VAL A 46 3.97 6.98 -5.00
C VAL A 46 3.72 5.87 -3.98
N LEU A 47 3.17 4.75 -4.46
CA LEU A 47 2.94 3.55 -3.67
C LEU A 47 3.52 2.33 -4.39
N SER A 48 4.43 1.61 -3.72
CA SER A 48 4.99 0.34 -4.21
C SER A 48 4.54 -0.82 -3.32
N LEU A 49 3.98 -1.85 -3.94
CA LEU A 49 3.40 -3.05 -3.33
C LEU A 49 3.93 -4.30 -4.04
N CYS A 50 5.25 -4.44 -4.18
CA CYS A 50 5.85 -5.60 -4.83
C CYS A 50 6.05 -6.77 -3.87
N ASN A 51 5.83 -7.99 -4.37
CA ASN A 51 6.06 -9.22 -3.61
C ASN A 51 5.28 -9.29 -2.27
N THR A 52 4.07 -8.73 -2.25
CA THR A 52 3.24 -8.60 -1.05
C THR A 52 2.25 -9.75 -0.84
N GLY A 53 2.08 -10.60 -1.85
CA GLY A 53 1.06 -11.64 -1.86
C GLY A 53 -0.38 -11.11 -2.02
N LEU A 54 -0.55 -9.82 -2.35
CA LEU A 54 -1.84 -9.20 -2.63
C LEU A 54 -2.54 -9.88 -3.80
N LYS A 55 -3.76 -10.35 -3.56
CA LYS A 55 -4.68 -10.88 -4.57
C LYS A 55 -5.68 -9.82 -5.02
N SER A 56 -6.05 -8.87 -4.15
CA SER A 56 -7.02 -7.83 -4.46
C SER A 56 -6.67 -6.49 -3.84
N LEU A 57 -6.98 -5.41 -4.56
CA LEU A 57 -6.83 -4.01 -4.14
C LEU A 57 -8.13 -3.42 -3.56
N SER A 58 -9.12 -4.25 -3.20
CA SER A 58 -10.45 -3.81 -2.74
C SER A 58 -10.43 -2.85 -1.54
N LYS A 59 -9.41 -2.94 -0.68
CA LYS A 59 -9.22 -2.06 0.49
C LYS A 59 -8.34 -0.84 0.21
N MET A 60 -8.22 -0.42 -1.06
CA MET A 60 -7.45 0.76 -1.41
C MET A 60 -8.19 2.04 -0.95
N PRO A 61 -7.59 2.88 -0.08
CA PRO A 61 -8.20 4.11 0.38
C PRO A 61 -8.23 5.18 -0.71
N SER A 62 -9.01 6.24 -0.49
CA SER A 62 -9.07 7.38 -1.40
C SER A 62 -7.85 8.28 -1.22
N LEU A 63 -6.90 8.19 -2.15
CA LEU A 63 -5.64 8.93 -2.13
C LEU A 63 -5.64 9.98 -3.25
N PRO A 64 -6.06 11.23 -2.99
CA PRO A 64 -6.30 12.23 -4.03
C PRO A 64 -5.02 12.71 -4.72
N LYS A 65 -3.84 12.52 -4.09
CA LYS A 65 -2.54 12.90 -4.66
C LYS A 65 -1.77 11.75 -5.30
N LEU A 66 -2.31 10.53 -5.25
CA LEU A 66 -1.63 9.35 -5.74
C LEU A 66 -1.45 9.42 -7.26
N LYS A 67 -0.20 9.40 -7.72
CA LYS A 67 0.16 9.49 -9.14
C LYS A 67 0.66 8.16 -9.68
N ARG A 68 1.35 7.36 -8.86
CA ARG A 68 1.86 6.06 -9.25
C ARG A 68 1.53 5.01 -8.22
N VAL A 69 0.99 3.90 -8.69
CA VAL A 69 0.83 2.66 -7.93
C VAL A 69 1.56 1.58 -8.69
N SER A 70 2.50 0.92 -8.04
CA SER A 70 3.21 -0.24 -8.56
C SER A 70 2.86 -1.44 -7.69
N ASN A 71 2.07 -2.37 -8.21
CA ASN A 71 1.74 -3.61 -7.52
C ASN A 71 2.02 -4.78 -8.48
N SER A 72 2.51 -5.91 -7.97
CA SER A 72 2.72 -7.11 -8.80
C SER A 72 1.42 -7.88 -9.12
N ALA A 73 0.24 -7.34 -8.81
CA ALA A 73 -1.02 -7.95 -9.19
C ALA A 73 -1.42 -7.47 -10.58
N ASP A 74 -0.71 -7.97 -11.59
CA ASP A 74 -1.27 -8.15 -12.94
C ASP A 74 -2.27 -9.32 -12.83
N VAL A 75 -3.42 -9.07 -12.21
CA VAL A 75 -4.57 -9.98 -12.34
C VAL A 75 -5.46 -9.36 -13.41
N LEU A 76 -5.18 -9.75 -14.64
CA LEU A 76 -6.11 -9.57 -15.74
C LEU A 76 -7.49 -10.07 -15.30
N PRO A 77 -8.58 -9.33 -15.57
CA PRO A 77 -9.90 -9.95 -15.53
C PRO A 77 -9.98 -10.94 -16.70
N THR A 78 -10.85 -11.93 -16.57
CA THR A 78 -11.35 -12.85 -17.61
C THR A 78 -10.43 -13.99 -18.06
N CYS A 79 -10.74 -15.19 -17.57
CA CYS A 79 -11.47 -16.19 -18.37
C CYS A 79 -12.62 -16.75 -17.53
#